data_AF-A0A239KJL0-F1
#
_entry.id   AF-A0A239KJL0-F1
#
_cell.length_a   1.000
_cell.length_b   1.000
_cell.length_c   1.000
_cell.angle_alpha   90.00
_cell.angle_beta   90.00
_cell.angle_gamma   90.00
#
_symmetry.space_group_name_H-M   'P 1'
#
loop_
_entity.id
_entity.type
_entity.pdbx_description
1 polymer ?
#
loop_
_entity_poly.entity_id
_entity_poly.type
_entity_poly.pdbx_seq_one_letter_code
_entity_poly.pdbx_strand_id
1 'polypeptide(L)'
;MASSEKTQNLQLNKWLGNDSPKREDFNYDNEKIDQAIKQTSEKIGILSDLETSRKDSLVGAINEVKSSSDAKNVSLDSPNFTSSNVQDGMNELFTNVSNGKITIASAIIDMGQSASGSDTFSQLGSKVKDISKDANASVGDVLNGKTFYQGGVKRIGTMPNRGNATYTPNDSIQTGGVGYYSGITVNPRPNLTGNATTAQVLNGQTFYSNSYTKQTGVMPNRGTVNQTITTQNGSYTIPQGYHSGSGKVAATFNNLTAGNVKKGVNIGGVVGTYEEGGSIKSIQRGKAYTRERKMNITISSVNVDNSIVKIYPIGDYYNDGTIFAKTAILKDSTTIEIESYSSYYSHPYDFTYEVIEFKKAKSKQSGLLELNIAAIAPLSRVNPAKCLVSFSNRASSSSNNYSIDFFIGFTLSAESLRFHDGSKSESKQYVAWEVLEFD
;
A
#
# COMPACT_ATOMS: atom_id res chain seq x y z
N MET A 1 94.31 111.64 -76.88
CA MET A 1 92.89 112.02 -76.64
C MET A 1 92.43 111.26 -75.41
N ALA A 2 91.40 111.73 -74.69
CA ALA A 2 90.81 110.92 -73.62
C ALA A 2 90.31 109.59 -74.22
N SER A 3 90.36 108.50 -73.46
CA SER A 3 89.95 107.18 -73.99
C SER A 3 88.51 107.23 -74.50
N SER A 4 88.28 106.66 -75.69
CA SER A 4 86.94 106.51 -76.28
C SER A 4 86.14 105.36 -75.68
N GLU A 5 86.77 104.48 -74.91
CA GLU A 5 86.18 103.26 -74.35
C GLU A 5 86.13 103.32 -72.82
N LYS A 6 85.06 102.77 -72.22
CA LYS A 6 84.84 102.81 -70.77
C LYS A 6 84.68 101.42 -70.16
N THR A 7 85.03 101.26 -68.88
CA THR A 7 84.72 100.04 -68.12
C THR A 7 83.23 99.96 -67.80
N GLN A 8 82.67 98.76 -67.72
CA GLN A 8 81.22 98.56 -67.59
C GLN A 8 80.63 99.12 -66.29
N ASN A 9 81.27 98.86 -65.15
CA ASN A 9 80.69 99.12 -63.84
C ASN A 9 80.93 100.55 -63.36
N LEU A 10 82.18 101.02 -63.43
CA LEU A 10 82.57 102.34 -62.91
C LEU A 10 82.77 103.39 -64.00
N GLN A 11 82.62 103.02 -65.29
CA GLN A 11 82.78 103.92 -66.42
C GLN A 11 84.13 104.66 -66.38
N LEU A 12 85.19 103.90 -66.05
CA LEU A 12 86.57 104.38 -66.01
C LEU A 12 87.15 104.38 -67.43
N ASN A 13 88.15 105.21 -67.71
CA ASN A 13 88.85 105.17 -68.99
C ASN A 13 89.49 103.79 -69.22
N LYS A 14 89.27 103.22 -70.41
CA LYS A 14 89.88 101.97 -70.83
C LYS A 14 90.90 102.26 -71.93
N TRP A 15 92.17 102.26 -71.58
CA TRP A 15 93.25 102.66 -72.50
C TRP A 15 93.53 101.57 -73.54
N LEU A 16 93.50 101.94 -74.81
CA LEU A 16 93.93 101.11 -75.95
C LEU A 16 95.39 101.47 -76.27
N GLY A 17 96.21 100.51 -76.70
CA GLY A 17 97.68 100.66 -76.75
C GLY A 17 98.25 101.80 -77.61
N ASN A 18 97.40 102.56 -78.31
CA ASN A 18 97.70 103.76 -79.08
C ASN A 18 97.28 105.08 -78.39
N ASP A 19 96.68 105.01 -77.19
CA ASP A 19 96.27 106.18 -76.41
C ASP A 19 97.46 106.84 -75.69
N SER A 20 97.32 108.13 -75.38
CA SER A 20 98.27 108.90 -74.55
C SER A 20 97.54 109.41 -73.30
N PRO A 21 97.50 108.62 -72.22
CA PRO A 21 96.73 108.96 -71.02
C PRO A 21 97.25 110.25 -70.38
N LYS A 22 96.34 111.19 -70.07
CA LYS A 22 96.71 112.38 -69.30
C LYS A 22 96.66 112.06 -67.82
N ARG A 23 97.50 112.74 -67.03
CA ARG A 23 97.45 112.68 -65.57
C ARG A 23 96.04 112.96 -65.03
N GLU A 24 95.33 113.91 -65.66
CA GLU A 24 93.96 114.28 -65.29
C GLU A 24 92.97 113.12 -65.44
N ASP A 25 93.09 112.32 -66.51
CA ASP A 25 92.23 111.17 -66.73
C ASP A 25 92.45 110.07 -65.68
N PHE A 26 93.70 109.85 -65.27
CA PHE A 26 94.03 108.93 -64.17
C PHE A 26 93.48 109.41 -62.83
N ASN A 27 93.60 110.71 -62.54
CA ASN A 27 93.07 111.28 -61.30
C ASN A 27 91.54 111.13 -61.25
N TYR A 28 90.85 111.39 -62.37
CA TYR A 28 89.40 111.24 -62.47
C TYR A 28 88.93 109.79 -62.25
N ASP A 29 89.62 108.82 -62.86
CA ASP A 29 89.30 107.40 -62.63
C ASP A 29 89.60 106.98 -61.19
N ASN A 30 90.69 107.48 -60.60
CA ASN A 30 91.03 107.25 -59.20
C ASN A 30 89.95 107.80 -58.26
N GLU A 31 89.42 109.00 -58.52
CA GLU A 31 88.32 109.57 -57.73
C GLU A 31 87.03 108.74 -57.83
N LYS A 32 86.70 108.25 -59.03
CA LYS A 32 85.55 107.34 -59.22
C LYS A 32 85.73 106.01 -58.49
N ILE A 33 86.94 105.44 -58.56
CA ILE A 33 87.29 104.22 -57.83
C ILE A 33 87.16 104.47 -56.33
N ASP A 34 87.73 105.57 -55.82
CA ASP A 34 87.68 105.93 -54.40
C ASP A 34 86.24 106.15 -53.92
N GLN A 35 85.42 106.89 -54.67
CA GLN A 35 84.00 107.07 -54.37
C GLN A 35 83.22 105.75 -54.37
N ALA A 36 83.48 104.86 -55.33
CA ALA A 36 82.82 103.56 -55.39
C ALA A 36 83.24 102.63 -54.23
N ILE A 37 84.52 102.66 -53.86
CA ILE A 37 85.05 101.94 -52.69
C ILE A 37 84.41 102.50 -51.41
N LYS A 38 84.36 103.84 -51.26
CA LYS A 38 83.72 104.52 -50.13
C LYS A 38 82.24 104.16 -50.02
N GLN A 39 81.46 104.26 -51.09
CA GLN A 39 80.04 103.89 -51.11
C GLN A 39 79.83 102.41 -50.76
N THR A 40 80.70 101.52 -51.24
CA THR A 40 80.64 100.09 -50.89
C THR A 40 80.95 99.87 -49.41
N SER A 41 81.97 100.56 -48.89
CA SER A 41 82.34 100.53 -47.47
C SER A 41 81.23 101.09 -46.56
N GLU A 42 80.55 102.17 -46.96
CA GLU A 42 79.45 102.77 -46.19
C GLU A 42 78.22 101.85 -46.12
N LYS A 43 77.90 101.12 -47.19
CA LYS A 43 76.78 100.16 -47.22
C LYS A 43 77.07 98.87 -46.44
N ILE A 44 78.31 98.38 -46.52
CA ILE A 44 78.75 97.16 -45.82
C ILE A 44 79.00 97.45 -44.34
N GLY A 45 79.46 98.66 -44.00
CA GLY A 45 79.90 99.02 -42.67
C GLY A 45 81.32 98.55 -42.34
N ILE A 46 81.72 98.70 -41.06
CA ILE A 46 83.02 98.26 -40.56
C ILE A 46 82.87 96.86 -39.97
N LEU A 47 83.70 95.92 -40.42
CA LEU A 47 83.63 94.51 -40.03
C LEU A 47 83.82 94.28 -38.51
N SER A 48 84.54 95.17 -37.83
CA SER A 48 84.74 95.12 -36.38
C SER A 48 83.45 95.34 -35.58
N ASP A 49 82.48 96.03 -36.17
CA ASP A 49 81.25 96.45 -35.50
C ASP A 49 80.19 95.34 -35.47
N LEU A 50 80.41 94.24 -36.21
CA LEU A 50 79.57 93.06 -36.10
C LEU A 50 79.68 92.45 -34.70
N GLU A 51 78.55 92.15 -34.07
CA GLU A 51 78.49 91.45 -32.78
C GLU A 51 78.55 89.93 -32.97
N THR A 52 79.55 89.46 -33.73
CA THR A 52 79.82 88.05 -34.02
C THR A 52 81.23 87.67 -33.57
N SER A 53 81.49 86.38 -33.32
CA SER A 53 82.83 85.89 -32.96
C SER A 53 83.76 85.76 -34.18
N ARG A 54 83.21 85.54 -35.38
CA ARG A 54 83.92 85.45 -36.65
C ARG A 54 83.82 86.76 -37.40
N LYS A 55 84.90 87.54 -37.36
CA LYS A 55 85.03 88.86 -38.03
C LYS A 55 86.09 88.88 -39.12
N ASP A 56 86.49 87.72 -39.65
CA ASP A 56 87.52 87.63 -40.71
C ASP A 56 86.95 87.99 -42.10
N SER A 57 85.64 87.85 -42.28
CA SER A 57 84.90 88.27 -43.47
C SER A 57 83.40 88.38 -43.19
N LEU A 58 82.67 89.15 -44.01
CA LEU A 58 81.20 89.21 -43.95
C LEU A 58 80.56 87.82 -44.13
N VAL A 59 81.13 86.99 -45.01
CA VAL A 59 80.65 85.61 -45.25
C VAL A 59 80.82 84.75 -43.99
N GLY A 60 81.95 84.90 -43.28
CA GLY A 60 82.18 84.23 -42.01
C GLY A 60 81.17 84.64 -40.94
N ALA A 61 80.92 85.93 -40.79
CA ALA A 61 79.96 86.47 -39.82
C ALA A 61 78.51 86.04 -40.14
N ILE A 62 78.09 86.12 -41.41
CA ILE A 62 76.75 85.69 -41.83
C ILE A 62 76.55 84.18 -41.58
N ASN A 63 77.57 83.37 -41.87
CA ASN A 63 77.50 81.93 -41.61
C ASN A 63 77.41 81.61 -40.12
N GLU A 64 78.08 82.37 -39.26
CA GLU A 64 77.94 82.24 -37.80
C GLU A 64 76.55 82.58 -37.31
N VAL A 65 75.99 83.72 -37.75
CA VAL A 65 74.61 84.11 -37.42
C VAL A 65 73.65 83.00 -37.85
N LYS A 66 73.80 82.47 -39.07
CA LYS A 66 73.01 81.33 -39.54
C LYS A 66 73.15 80.11 -38.61
N SER A 67 74.37 79.73 -38.22
CA SER A 67 74.58 78.61 -37.30
C SER A 67 74.00 78.86 -35.91
N SER A 68 74.05 80.10 -35.40
CA SER A 68 73.48 80.45 -34.08
C SER A 68 71.95 80.33 -34.04
N SER A 69 71.29 80.35 -35.20
CA SER A 69 69.83 80.19 -35.31
C SER A 69 69.34 78.74 -35.28
N ASP A 70 70.24 77.74 -35.33
CA ASP A 70 69.87 76.34 -35.13
C ASP A 70 69.35 76.13 -33.70
N ALA A 71 68.28 75.36 -33.52
CA ALA A 71 67.64 75.15 -32.21
C ALA A 71 68.58 74.62 -31.11
N LYS A 72 69.63 73.88 -31.47
CA LYS A 72 70.67 73.42 -30.54
C LYS A 72 71.56 74.54 -29.98
N ASN A 73 71.61 75.68 -30.67
CA ASN A 73 72.45 76.83 -30.34
C ASN A 73 71.64 78.00 -29.74
N VAL A 74 70.31 77.95 -29.83
CA VAL A 74 69.42 78.92 -29.16
C VAL A 74 69.29 78.53 -27.69
N SER A 75 69.76 79.40 -26.80
CA SER A 75 69.69 79.19 -25.36
C SER A 75 68.24 79.17 -24.86
N LEU A 76 67.97 78.28 -23.91
CA LEU A 76 66.70 78.17 -23.21
C LEU A 76 66.94 78.47 -21.72
N ASP A 77 66.57 79.67 -21.27
CA ASP A 77 66.63 80.07 -19.87
C ASP A 77 65.23 79.98 -19.25
N SER A 78 64.89 78.80 -18.75
CA SER A 78 63.60 78.53 -18.14
C SER A 78 63.76 77.55 -16.98
N PRO A 79 63.22 77.84 -15.78
CA PRO A 79 63.30 76.94 -14.63
C PRO A 79 62.46 75.65 -14.81
N ASN A 80 61.62 75.58 -15.85
CA ASN A 80 60.79 74.40 -16.14
C ASN A 80 61.53 73.32 -16.93
N PHE A 81 62.72 73.61 -17.47
CA PHE A 81 63.52 72.67 -18.23
C PHE A 81 64.86 72.45 -17.53
N THR A 82 65.37 71.23 -17.59
CA THR A 82 66.76 70.94 -17.19
C THR A 82 67.74 71.20 -18.35
N SER A 83 67.22 71.21 -19.58
CA SER A 83 67.96 71.49 -20.81
C SER A 83 68.31 72.97 -20.98
N SER A 84 69.48 73.26 -21.55
CA SER A 84 70.01 74.63 -21.73
C SER A 84 69.79 75.22 -23.13
N ASN A 85 69.26 74.43 -24.08
CA ASN A 85 68.95 74.86 -25.44
C ASN A 85 67.58 74.35 -25.90
N VAL A 86 67.03 74.98 -26.94
CA VAL A 86 65.66 74.71 -27.43
C VAL A 86 65.49 73.29 -27.94
N GLN A 87 66.50 72.71 -28.62
CA GLN A 87 66.41 71.35 -29.16
C GLN A 87 66.28 70.32 -28.03
N ASP A 88 67.14 70.39 -27.02
CA ASP A 88 67.14 69.45 -25.91
C ASP A 88 65.91 69.65 -25.02
N GLY A 89 65.47 70.89 -24.81
CA GLY A 89 64.21 71.18 -24.10
C GLY A 89 63.00 70.55 -24.79
N MET A 90 62.97 70.54 -26.13
CA MET A 90 61.91 69.87 -26.88
C MET A 90 61.97 68.34 -26.69
N ASN A 91 63.17 67.74 -26.70
CA ASN A 91 63.35 66.31 -26.44
C ASN A 91 62.93 65.93 -25.02
N GLU A 92 63.30 66.74 -24.03
CA GLU A 92 62.91 66.61 -22.64
C GLU A 92 61.37 66.64 -22.49
N LEU A 93 60.69 67.58 -23.16
CA LEU A 93 59.24 67.65 -23.19
C LEU A 93 58.62 66.37 -23.79
N PHE A 94 59.12 65.89 -24.92
CA PHE A 94 58.63 64.66 -25.55
C PHE A 94 58.82 63.43 -24.64
N THR A 95 59.97 63.32 -23.96
CA THR A 95 60.24 62.25 -23.00
C THR A 95 59.29 62.33 -21.80
N ASN A 96 59.10 63.51 -21.21
CA ASN A 96 58.20 63.70 -20.08
C ASN A 96 56.75 63.35 -20.43
N VAL A 97 56.25 63.81 -21.59
CA VAL A 97 54.92 63.45 -22.08
C VAL A 97 54.82 61.93 -22.30
N SER A 98 55.83 61.31 -22.89
CA SER A 98 55.84 59.86 -23.14
C SER A 98 55.84 59.05 -21.84
N ASN A 99 56.64 59.44 -20.86
CA ASN A 99 56.68 58.83 -19.53
C ASN A 99 55.30 58.92 -18.85
N GLY A 100 54.66 60.10 -18.88
CA GLY A 100 53.32 60.27 -18.32
C GLY A 100 52.27 59.38 -18.97
N LYS A 101 52.30 59.23 -20.30
CA LYS A 101 51.39 58.31 -21.02
C LYS A 101 51.64 56.85 -20.67
N ILE A 102 52.90 56.44 -20.51
CA ILE A 102 53.26 55.08 -20.06
C ILE A 102 52.68 54.83 -18.67
N THR A 103 52.85 55.75 -17.72
CA THR A 103 52.30 55.61 -16.37
C THR A 103 50.78 55.44 -16.38
N ILE A 104 50.06 56.26 -17.16
CA ILE A 104 48.60 56.15 -17.29
C ILE A 104 48.21 54.81 -17.94
N ALA A 105 48.91 54.40 -19.00
CA ALA A 105 48.66 53.13 -19.67
C ALA A 105 48.84 51.94 -18.73
N SER A 106 49.91 51.92 -17.92
CA SER A 106 50.13 50.90 -16.90
C SER A 106 48.98 50.82 -15.90
N ALA A 107 48.51 51.97 -15.37
CA ALA A 107 47.38 51.97 -14.45
C ALA A 107 46.08 51.43 -15.08
N ILE A 108 45.86 51.65 -16.38
CA ILE A 108 44.72 51.10 -17.12
C ILE A 108 44.86 49.58 -17.30
N ILE A 109 46.09 49.09 -17.55
CA ILE A 109 46.42 47.66 -17.62
C ILE A 109 46.20 46.97 -16.28
N ASP A 110 46.62 47.58 -15.17
CA ASP A 110 46.41 47.05 -13.83
C ASP A 110 44.92 46.87 -13.50
N MET A 111 44.06 47.68 -14.14
CA MET A 111 42.60 47.58 -14.06
C MET A 111 41.98 46.63 -15.11
N GLY A 112 42.79 45.84 -15.81
CA GLY A 112 42.36 44.78 -16.72
C GLY A 112 42.06 45.23 -18.16
N GLN A 113 42.38 46.47 -18.54
CA GLN A 113 42.13 47.00 -19.88
C GLN A 113 43.40 47.09 -20.72
N SER A 114 43.31 46.96 -22.05
CA SER A 114 44.48 47.08 -22.94
C SER A 114 44.84 48.54 -23.21
N ALA A 115 46.03 48.98 -22.79
CA ALA A 115 46.58 50.32 -23.05
C ALA A 115 48.06 50.27 -23.48
N SER A 116 48.56 51.35 -24.07
CA SER A 116 49.96 51.50 -24.47
C SER A 116 50.46 52.93 -24.25
N GLY A 117 51.74 53.11 -23.92
CA GLY A 117 52.38 54.43 -23.86
C GLY A 117 52.39 55.20 -25.20
N SER A 118 52.18 54.49 -26.31
CA SER A 118 52.01 55.10 -27.63
C SER A 118 50.61 55.67 -27.88
N ASP A 119 49.60 55.29 -27.07
CA ASP A 119 48.24 55.83 -27.20
C ASP A 119 48.26 57.36 -27.06
N THR A 120 47.31 58.03 -27.69
CA THR A 120 47.03 59.46 -27.46
C THR A 120 46.31 59.64 -26.12
N PHE A 121 46.35 60.84 -25.54
CA PHE A 121 45.59 61.13 -24.32
C PHE A 121 44.08 60.89 -24.49
N SER A 122 43.54 61.14 -25.68
CA SER A 122 42.13 60.84 -25.97
C SER A 122 41.86 59.33 -25.95
N GLN A 123 42.75 58.50 -26.51
CA GLN A 123 42.60 57.04 -26.47
C GLN A 123 42.72 56.50 -25.04
N LEU A 124 43.70 56.97 -24.27
CA LEU A 124 43.83 56.63 -22.84
C LEU A 124 42.56 57.02 -22.07
N GLY A 125 42.02 58.22 -22.30
CA GLY A 125 40.78 58.68 -21.67
C GLY A 125 39.56 57.81 -22.01
N SER A 126 39.45 57.33 -23.25
CA SER A 126 38.41 56.36 -23.62
C SER A 126 38.61 55.01 -22.90
N LYS A 127 39.84 54.51 -22.84
CA LYS A 127 40.16 53.24 -22.17
C LYS A 127 39.91 53.28 -20.66
N VAL A 128 40.09 54.43 -20.01
CA VAL A 128 39.66 54.63 -18.60
C VAL A 128 38.15 54.43 -18.44
N LYS A 129 37.33 54.87 -19.40
CA LYS A 129 35.86 54.66 -19.36
C LYS A 129 35.48 53.20 -19.62
N ASP A 130 36.34 52.43 -20.28
CA ASP A 130 36.14 51.01 -20.51
C ASP A 130 36.56 50.14 -19.30
N ILE A 131 37.13 50.73 -18.22
CA ILE A 131 37.44 49.99 -16.99
C ILE A 131 36.17 49.31 -16.45
N SER A 132 36.33 48.03 -16.10
CA SER A 132 35.26 47.15 -15.62
C SER A 132 34.14 46.91 -16.65
N LYS A 133 34.39 47.07 -17.95
CA LYS A 133 33.42 46.72 -19.01
C LYS A 133 33.25 45.21 -19.18
N ASP A 134 34.26 44.45 -18.79
CA ASP A 134 34.30 43.00 -18.69
C ASP A 134 33.67 42.46 -17.40
N ALA A 135 33.26 43.32 -16.46
CA ALA A 135 32.56 42.90 -15.26
C ALA A 135 31.19 42.26 -15.62
N ASN A 136 30.93 41.07 -15.10
CA ASN A 136 29.74 40.27 -15.41
C ASN A 136 28.56 40.49 -14.44
N ALA A 137 28.76 41.25 -13.35
CA ALA A 137 27.68 41.55 -12.41
C ALA A 137 26.63 42.47 -13.04
N SER A 138 25.37 42.07 -12.99
CA SER A 138 24.22 42.90 -13.31
C SER A 138 23.71 43.60 -12.05
N VAL A 139 22.80 44.57 -12.22
CA VAL A 139 22.09 45.16 -11.06
C VAL A 139 21.30 44.11 -10.28
N GLY A 140 20.93 42.97 -10.90
CA GLY A 140 20.23 41.88 -10.24
C GLY A 140 21.11 40.99 -9.36
N ASP A 141 22.43 41.06 -9.50
CA ASP A 141 23.40 40.24 -8.75
C ASP A 141 23.92 40.94 -7.48
N VAL A 142 23.69 42.25 -7.39
CA VAL A 142 24.15 43.09 -6.30
C VAL A 142 22.98 43.43 -5.38
N LEU A 143 23.18 43.34 -4.06
CA LEU A 143 22.16 43.63 -3.06
C LEU A 143 21.57 45.03 -3.23
N ASN A 144 20.26 45.13 -3.00
CA ASN A 144 19.52 46.38 -3.10
C ASN A 144 20.19 47.50 -2.26
N GLY A 145 20.43 48.64 -2.89
CA GLY A 145 21.10 49.80 -2.27
C GLY A 145 22.62 49.73 -2.21
N LYS A 146 23.26 48.61 -2.57
CA LYS A 146 24.73 48.53 -2.73
C LYS A 146 25.13 49.05 -4.11
N THR A 147 26.27 49.72 -4.21
CA THR A 147 26.76 50.28 -5.48
C THR A 147 27.96 49.52 -6.03
N PHE A 148 28.08 49.46 -7.35
CA PHE A 148 29.24 48.92 -8.07
C PHE A 148 29.51 49.71 -9.36
N TYR A 149 30.68 49.55 -9.97
CA TYR A 149 31.00 50.13 -11.27
C TYR A 149 31.02 49.06 -12.36
N GLN A 150 30.50 49.40 -13.54
CA GLN A 150 30.56 48.57 -14.74
C GLN A 150 30.66 49.47 -15.97
N GLY A 151 31.74 49.32 -16.74
CA GLY A 151 32.05 50.18 -17.90
C GLY A 151 32.09 51.66 -17.54
N GLY A 152 32.79 52.02 -16.46
CA GLY A 152 32.90 53.40 -15.97
C GLY A 152 31.64 54.02 -15.37
N VAL A 153 30.50 53.31 -15.33
CA VAL A 153 29.23 53.83 -14.78
C VAL A 153 28.96 53.24 -13.41
N LYS A 154 28.67 54.12 -12.43
CA LYS A 154 28.21 53.71 -11.10
C LYS A 154 26.75 53.24 -11.17
N ARG A 155 26.49 52.02 -10.73
CA ARG A 155 25.17 51.37 -10.71
C ARG A 155 24.77 51.02 -9.28
N ILE A 156 23.47 50.84 -9.06
CA ILE A 156 22.89 50.40 -7.77
C ILE A 156 22.29 49.01 -7.98
N GLY A 157 22.63 48.09 -7.07
CA GLY A 157 22.06 46.75 -7.03
C GLY A 157 20.56 46.77 -6.71
N THR A 158 19.88 45.70 -7.09
CA THR A 158 18.42 45.53 -6.97
C THR A 158 18.06 44.19 -6.33
N MET A 159 19.04 43.31 -6.06
CA MET A 159 18.80 41.99 -5.47
C MET A 159 18.18 42.15 -4.07
N PRO A 160 16.95 41.67 -3.82
CA PRO A 160 16.36 41.74 -2.50
C PRO A 160 17.15 40.91 -1.49
N ASN A 161 17.36 41.46 -0.29
CA ASN A 161 17.81 40.67 0.86
C ASN A 161 16.57 40.12 1.58
N ARG A 162 16.44 38.79 1.63
CA ARG A 162 15.31 38.08 2.24
C ARG A 162 15.60 37.63 3.68
N GLY A 163 16.80 37.86 4.19
CA GLY A 163 17.22 37.41 5.53
C GLY A 163 17.17 35.88 5.65
N ASN A 164 16.77 35.39 6.82
CA ASN A 164 16.59 33.96 7.05
C ASN A 164 15.17 33.52 6.67
N ALA A 165 15.05 32.36 6.03
CA ALA A 165 13.76 31.75 5.72
C ALA A 165 13.64 30.37 6.36
N THR A 166 12.46 30.05 6.89
CA THR A 166 12.16 28.74 7.46
C THR A 166 10.98 28.11 6.72
N TYR A 167 11.16 26.91 6.20
CA TYR A 167 10.13 26.13 5.53
C TYR A 167 9.71 24.95 6.39
N THR A 168 8.40 24.76 6.55
CA THR A 168 7.84 23.54 7.14
C THR A 168 7.29 22.68 6.01
N PRO A 169 7.86 21.49 5.74
CA PRO A 169 7.42 20.62 4.67
C PRO A 169 5.93 20.30 4.74
N ASN A 170 5.27 20.35 3.60
CA ASN A 170 3.90 19.89 3.40
C ASN A 170 3.77 19.22 2.02
N ASP A 171 2.55 18.87 1.62
CA ASP A 171 2.30 18.15 0.36
C ASP A 171 2.30 19.06 -0.89
N SER A 172 2.73 20.32 -0.77
CA SER A 172 2.84 21.29 -1.86
C SER A 172 4.27 21.78 -2.05
N ILE A 173 4.61 22.18 -3.28
CA ILE A 173 5.88 22.83 -3.59
C ILE A 173 5.96 24.17 -2.86
N GLN A 174 7.01 24.38 -2.08
CA GLN A 174 7.32 25.65 -1.43
C GLN A 174 8.49 26.31 -2.17
N THR A 175 8.27 27.51 -2.69
CA THR A 175 9.31 28.29 -3.38
C THR A 175 9.65 29.54 -2.58
N GLY A 176 10.94 29.82 -2.43
CA GLY A 176 11.41 31.12 -1.99
C GLY A 176 11.24 32.15 -3.10
N GLY A 177 10.93 33.40 -2.74
CA GLY A 177 11.03 34.50 -3.68
C GLY A 177 12.48 34.71 -4.12
N VAL A 178 12.69 35.26 -5.32
CA VAL A 178 14.03 35.62 -5.80
C VAL A 178 14.73 36.59 -4.83
N GLY A 179 16.05 36.41 -4.67
CA GLY A 179 16.89 37.24 -3.81
C GLY A 179 17.93 36.44 -3.03
N TYR A 180 18.67 37.14 -2.20
CA TYR A 180 19.67 36.57 -1.30
C TYR A 180 19.03 36.16 0.03
N TYR A 181 19.35 34.96 0.50
CA TYR A 181 18.96 34.47 1.83
C TYR A 181 20.21 34.30 2.69
N SER A 182 20.19 34.85 3.90
CA SER A 182 21.25 34.69 4.90
C SER A 182 21.31 33.26 5.46
N GLY A 183 20.20 32.52 5.37
CA GLY A 183 20.10 31.13 5.75
C GLY A 183 18.73 30.55 5.40
N ILE A 184 18.69 29.27 5.08
CA ILE A 184 17.45 28.52 4.87
C ILE A 184 17.40 27.38 5.87
N THR A 185 16.34 27.34 6.68
CA THR A 185 16.03 26.24 7.59
C THR A 185 14.84 25.47 7.05
N VAL A 186 14.93 24.14 7.04
CA VAL A 186 13.80 23.26 6.70
C VAL A 186 13.48 22.43 7.93
N ASN A 187 12.28 22.59 8.48
CA ASN A 187 11.85 21.81 9.63
C ASN A 187 11.74 20.31 9.24
N PRO A 188 12.05 19.38 10.15
CA PRO A 188 11.96 17.96 9.86
C PRO A 188 10.51 17.56 9.58
N ARG A 189 10.32 16.67 8.60
CA ARG A 189 9.06 15.97 8.40
C ARG A 189 8.99 14.79 9.39
N PRO A 190 7.83 14.48 9.99
CA PRO A 190 7.71 13.33 10.89
C PRO A 190 8.15 12.03 10.20
N ASN A 191 8.97 11.22 10.87
CA ASN A 191 9.35 9.92 10.36
C ASN A 191 8.13 8.98 10.33
N LEU A 192 7.73 8.52 9.14
CA LEU A 192 6.60 7.60 8.97
C LEU A 192 7.09 6.16 9.10
N THR A 193 6.70 5.49 10.19
CA THR A 193 7.08 4.09 10.50
C THR A 193 5.93 3.09 10.37
N GLY A 194 4.79 3.51 9.81
CA GLY A 194 3.64 2.64 9.59
C GLY A 194 3.97 1.51 8.60
N ASN A 195 3.60 0.28 8.95
CA ASN A 195 3.83 -0.93 8.16
C ASN A 195 2.54 -1.51 7.53
N ALA A 196 1.44 -0.76 7.56
CA ALA A 196 0.19 -1.19 6.96
C ALA A 196 0.29 -1.25 5.43
N THR A 197 -0.29 -2.29 4.84
CA THR A 197 -0.49 -2.44 3.39
C THR A 197 -1.92 -2.04 3.02
N THR A 198 -2.18 -1.76 1.74
CA THR A 198 -3.55 -1.45 1.27
C THR A 198 -4.52 -2.58 1.57
N ALA A 199 -4.08 -3.85 1.53
CA ALA A 199 -4.89 -5.02 1.87
C ALA A 199 -5.27 -5.13 3.36
N GLN A 200 -4.61 -4.38 4.24
CA GLN A 200 -4.86 -4.35 5.69
C GLN A 200 -5.72 -3.16 6.12
N VAL A 201 -5.97 -2.20 5.23
CA VAL A 201 -6.75 -0.99 5.52
C VAL A 201 -8.10 -1.10 4.83
N LEU A 202 -9.17 -0.74 5.55
CA LEU A 202 -10.55 -0.80 5.04
C LEU A 202 -10.70 -0.08 3.70
N ASN A 203 -11.51 -0.65 2.82
CA ASN A 203 -11.79 -0.07 1.51
C ASN A 203 -12.30 1.38 1.64
N GLY A 204 -11.67 2.30 0.91
CA GLY A 204 -11.98 3.74 0.94
C GLY A 204 -11.33 4.53 2.08
N GLN A 205 -10.73 3.88 3.09
CA GLN A 205 -9.94 4.57 4.11
C GLN A 205 -8.55 4.91 3.57
N THR A 206 -8.03 6.09 3.88
CA THR A 206 -6.72 6.54 3.39
C THR A 206 -5.68 6.56 4.50
N PHE A 207 -4.44 6.26 4.16
CA PHE A 207 -3.32 6.27 5.09
C PHE A 207 -2.03 6.68 4.37
N TYR A 208 -1.01 7.02 5.16
CA TYR A 208 0.34 7.24 4.68
C TYR A 208 1.24 6.18 5.31
N SER A 209 2.07 5.54 4.48
CA SER A 209 3.14 4.64 4.92
C SER A 209 4.49 5.37 4.84
N ASN A 210 5.58 4.62 4.87
CA ASN A 210 6.96 5.11 4.71
C ASN A 210 7.25 5.81 3.36
N SER A 211 6.32 5.84 2.41
CA SER A 211 6.47 6.51 1.10
C SER A 211 6.09 7.98 1.07
N TYR A 212 5.47 8.53 2.13
CA TYR A 212 4.83 9.86 2.12
C TYR A 212 3.79 10.06 1.00
N THR A 213 3.38 9.00 0.33
CA THR A 213 2.31 9.02 -0.66
C THR A 213 1.02 8.59 0.01
N LYS A 214 -0.05 9.33 -0.23
CA LYS A 214 -1.39 8.97 0.23
C LYS A 214 -1.83 7.68 -0.47
N GLN A 215 -2.13 6.66 0.30
CA GLN A 215 -2.63 5.37 -0.18
C GLN A 215 -4.07 5.15 0.28
N THR A 216 -4.83 4.35 -0.47
CA THR A 216 -6.20 3.97 -0.13
C THR A 216 -6.26 2.47 0.13
N GLY A 217 -6.88 2.10 1.26
CA GLY A 217 -7.12 0.71 1.62
C GLY A 217 -8.07 0.01 0.65
N VAL A 218 -7.95 -1.31 0.58
CA VAL A 218 -8.76 -2.19 -0.30
C VAL A 218 -9.39 -3.35 0.47
N MET A 219 -9.23 -3.44 1.81
CA MET A 219 -9.79 -4.52 2.62
C MET A 219 -11.32 -4.46 2.60
N PRO A 220 -12.02 -5.50 2.11
CA PRO A 220 -13.47 -5.54 2.09
C PRO A 220 -14.05 -5.54 3.51
N ASN A 221 -15.11 -4.79 3.74
CA ASN A 221 -15.92 -4.91 4.95
C ASN A 221 -17.01 -5.96 4.73
N ARG A 222 -16.98 -7.06 5.51
CA ARG A 222 -17.95 -8.16 5.47
C ARG A 222 -19.08 -8.00 6.49
N GLY A 223 -19.00 -6.99 7.37
CA GLY A 223 -20.03 -6.72 8.37
C GLY A 223 -20.20 -7.87 9.36
N THR A 224 -21.45 -8.23 9.65
CA THR A 224 -21.81 -9.37 10.50
C THR A 224 -22.12 -10.58 9.62
N VAL A 225 -21.29 -11.61 9.70
CA VAL A 225 -21.48 -12.85 8.93
C VAL A 225 -22.18 -13.89 9.80
N ASN A 226 -23.42 -14.22 9.44
CA ASN A 226 -24.22 -15.27 10.09
C ASN A 226 -24.48 -16.41 9.11
N GLN A 227 -24.32 -17.65 9.57
CA GLN A 227 -24.59 -18.83 8.75
C GLN A 227 -25.20 -19.96 9.60
N THR A 228 -26.07 -20.77 8.99
CA THR A 228 -26.56 -22.02 9.58
C THR A 228 -26.09 -23.22 8.77
N ILE A 229 -25.59 -24.25 9.45
CA ILE A 229 -25.23 -25.55 8.90
C ILE A 229 -26.36 -26.53 9.22
N THR A 230 -26.95 -27.12 8.19
CA THR A 230 -28.13 -28.00 8.30
C THR A 230 -27.86 -29.45 7.91
N THR A 231 -26.66 -29.75 7.42
CA THR A 231 -26.28 -31.07 6.93
C THR A 231 -25.05 -31.60 7.66
N GLN A 232 -24.99 -32.92 7.85
CA GLN A 232 -23.81 -33.56 8.39
C GLN A 232 -22.63 -33.30 7.45
N ASN A 233 -21.49 -32.92 8.02
CA ASN A 233 -20.29 -32.48 7.28
C ASN A 233 -20.46 -31.18 6.47
N GLY A 234 -21.56 -30.43 6.65
CA GLY A 234 -21.68 -29.09 6.07
C GLY A 234 -20.61 -28.15 6.65
N SER A 235 -20.08 -27.26 5.80
CA SER A 235 -19.05 -26.29 6.18
C SER A 235 -19.35 -24.92 5.57
N TYR A 236 -18.76 -23.89 6.16
CA TYR A 236 -18.86 -22.51 5.66
C TYR A 236 -17.48 -21.86 5.69
N THR A 237 -16.99 -21.45 4.52
CA THR A 237 -15.73 -20.72 4.40
C THR A 237 -15.97 -19.24 4.70
N ILE A 238 -15.37 -18.74 5.77
CA ILE A 238 -15.44 -17.31 6.12
C ILE A 238 -14.59 -16.53 5.11
N PRO A 239 -15.16 -15.58 4.35
CA PRO A 239 -14.41 -14.84 3.35
C PRO A 239 -13.41 -13.88 4.00
N GLN A 240 -12.29 -13.63 3.33
CA GLN A 240 -11.31 -12.63 3.76
C GLN A 240 -11.93 -11.22 3.78
N GLY A 241 -11.56 -10.45 4.80
CA GLY A 241 -11.98 -9.07 5.01
C GLY A 241 -12.17 -8.75 6.50
N TYR A 242 -12.62 -7.54 6.78
CA TYR A 242 -13.02 -7.15 8.13
C TYR A 242 -14.39 -7.73 8.47
N HIS A 243 -14.50 -8.37 9.64
CA HIS A 243 -15.75 -8.84 10.21
C HIS A 243 -15.99 -8.08 11.52
N SER A 244 -17.23 -7.71 11.78
CA SER A 244 -17.67 -6.94 12.97
C SER A 244 -17.52 -7.68 14.31
N GLY A 245 -17.04 -8.91 14.31
CA GLY A 245 -16.92 -9.76 15.51
C GLY A 245 -18.25 -10.26 16.09
N SER A 246 -19.40 -9.80 15.57
CA SER A 246 -20.74 -10.20 16.05
C SER A 246 -21.36 -11.38 15.28
N GLY A 247 -20.67 -11.88 14.25
CA GLY A 247 -21.15 -12.98 13.41
C GLY A 247 -21.17 -14.33 14.13
N LYS A 248 -22.09 -15.21 13.75
CA LYS A 248 -22.22 -16.56 14.33
C LYS A 248 -22.45 -17.61 13.25
N VAL A 249 -21.81 -18.77 13.40
CA VAL A 249 -22.13 -19.98 12.63
C VAL A 249 -22.82 -20.96 13.56
N ALA A 250 -24.08 -21.28 13.29
CA ALA A 250 -24.89 -22.20 14.08
C ALA A 250 -25.06 -23.53 13.35
N ALA A 251 -25.05 -24.65 14.07
CA ALA A 251 -25.48 -25.94 13.53
C ALA A 251 -26.92 -26.19 13.96
N THR A 252 -27.81 -26.51 13.02
CA THR A 252 -29.23 -26.75 13.29
C THR A 252 -29.75 -27.86 12.39
N PHE A 253 -30.07 -28.99 13.01
CA PHE A 253 -30.56 -30.18 12.32
C PHE A 253 -32.03 -30.41 12.70
N ASN A 254 -32.94 -30.29 11.74
CA ASN A 254 -34.38 -30.34 12.01
C ASN A 254 -34.84 -31.65 12.67
N ASN A 255 -34.16 -32.76 12.40
CA ASN A 255 -34.50 -34.09 12.91
C ASN A 255 -33.69 -34.50 14.16
N LEU A 256 -32.81 -33.64 14.67
CA LEU A 256 -32.07 -33.89 15.91
C LEU A 256 -32.95 -33.58 17.12
N THR A 257 -33.93 -34.46 17.36
CA THR A 257 -34.83 -34.42 18.51
C THR A 257 -34.54 -35.62 19.42
N ALA A 258 -34.82 -35.50 20.71
CA ALA A 258 -34.59 -36.57 21.68
C ALA A 258 -35.27 -37.89 21.28
N GLY A 259 -36.47 -37.82 20.68
CA GLY A 259 -37.23 -38.99 20.23
C GLY A 259 -36.63 -39.74 19.03
N ASN A 260 -35.73 -39.10 18.26
CA ASN A 260 -35.03 -39.75 17.15
C ASN A 260 -33.65 -40.29 17.56
N VAL A 261 -33.19 -39.95 18.76
CA VAL A 261 -31.89 -40.37 19.30
C VAL A 261 -32.11 -41.51 20.29
N LYS A 262 -31.33 -42.58 20.14
CA LYS A 262 -31.38 -43.76 21.02
C LYS A 262 -31.23 -43.35 22.49
N LYS A 263 -32.03 -43.94 23.38
CA LYS A 263 -32.05 -43.61 24.81
C LYS A 263 -30.64 -43.60 25.41
N GLY A 264 -30.29 -42.49 26.06
CA GLY A 264 -29.00 -42.29 26.73
C GLY A 264 -27.85 -41.80 25.84
N VAL A 265 -28.03 -41.69 24.52
CA VAL A 265 -27.02 -41.12 23.61
C VAL A 265 -27.16 -39.60 23.56
N ASN A 266 -26.06 -38.85 23.67
CA ASN A 266 -26.04 -37.39 23.54
C ASN A 266 -25.42 -36.97 22.20
N ILE A 267 -26.17 -36.22 21.40
CA ILE A 267 -25.69 -35.63 20.13
C ILE A 267 -25.97 -34.13 20.18
N GLY A 268 -24.91 -33.31 20.21
CA GLY A 268 -25.04 -31.85 20.15
C GLY A 268 -25.85 -31.23 21.31
N GLY A 269 -25.90 -31.87 22.47
CA GLY A 269 -26.70 -31.43 23.62
C GLY A 269 -28.11 -32.04 23.70
N VAL A 270 -28.53 -32.77 22.66
CA VAL A 270 -29.81 -33.48 22.64
C VAL A 270 -29.58 -34.91 23.13
N VAL A 271 -30.08 -35.22 24.35
CA VAL A 271 -30.02 -36.55 24.94
C VAL A 271 -31.23 -37.38 24.48
N GLY A 272 -30.97 -38.56 23.94
CA GLY A 272 -31.98 -39.42 23.35
C GLY A 272 -32.94 -40.06 24.37
N THR A 273 -34.18 -40.26 23.91
CA THR A 273 -35.28 -40.90 24.66
C THR A 273 -35.91 -42.08 23.91
N TYR A 274 -35.45 -42.39 22.70
CA TYR A 274 -36.00 -43.50 21.91
C TYR A 274 -35.68 -44.86 22.55
N GLU A 275 -36.72 -45.63 22.88
CA GLU A 275 -36.63 -47.01 23.36
C GLU A 275 -37.26 -47.97 22.35
N GLU A 276 -36.62 -49.10 22.07
CA GLU A 276 -37.19 -50.16 21.23
C GLU A 276 -38.31 -50.90 22.00
N GLY A 277 -39.58 -50.57 21.71
CA GLY A 277 -40.76 -51.31 22.18
C GLY A 277 -40.98 -52.62 21.42
N GLY A 278 -41.63 -53.62 22.05
CA GLY A 278 -42.07 -54.86 21.39
C GLY A 278 -41.03 -55.94 21.09
N SER A 279 -39.74 -55.71 21.38
CA SER A 279 -38.72 -56.76 21.27
C SER A 279 -38.88 -57.83 22.36
N ILE A 280 -38.67 -59.10 22.00
CA ILE A 280 -38.70 -60.22 22.94
C ILE A 280 -37.51 -60.11 23.90
N LYS A 281 -37.77 -60.15 25.20
CA LYS A 281 -36.76 -60.17 26.27
C LYS A 281 -36.31 -61.61 26.56
N SER A 282 -37.26 -62.53 26.70
CA SER A 282 -36.98 -63.94 26.93
C SER A 282 -38.10 -64.84 26.40
N ILE A 283 -37.76 -66.08 26.05
CA ILE A 283 -38.73 -67.14 25.75
C ILE A 283 -38.36 -68.36 26.58
N GLN A 284 -39.30 -68.86 27.37
CA GLN A 284 -39.15 -70.08 28.13
C GLN A 284 -40.07 -71.15 27.56
N ARG A 285 -39.56 -72.37 27.36
CA ARG A 285 -40.32 -73.49 26.82
C ARG A 285 -40.08 -74.74 27.66
N GLY A 286 -41.10 -75.57 27.78
CA GLY A 286 -40.95 -76.88 28.41
C GLY A 286 -42.12 -77.81 28.11
N LYS A 287 -41.96 -79.06 28.54
CA LYS A 287 -43.02 -80.08 28.53
C LYS A 287 -43.39 -80.40 29.97
N ALA A 288 -44.67 -80.54 30.25
CA ALA A 288 -45.18 -80.88 31.56
C ALA A 288 -46.26 -81.98 31.47
N TYR A 289 -46.47 -82.64 32.59
CA TYR A 289 -47.34 -83.82 32.71
C TYR A 289 -48.11 -83.70 34.01
N THR A 290 -49.44 -83.81 33.97
CA THR A 290 -50.25 -83.79 35.20
C THR A 290 -51.40 -84.79 35.14
N ARG A 291 -51.69 -85.39 36.30
CA ARG A 291 -52.95 -86.12 36.57
C ARG A 291 -53.90 -85.30 37.43
N GLU A 292 -53.43 -84.16 37.95
CA GLU A 292 -54.18 -83.29 38.82
C GLU A 292 -55.03 -82.32 38.01
N ARG A 293 -56.19 -81.98 38.57
CA ARG A 293 -57.08 -80.96 38.02
C ARG A 293 -56.40 -79.60 37.91
N LYS A 294 -55.51 -79.29 38.86
CA LYS A 294 -54.73 -78.06 38.91
C LYS A 294 -53.26 -78.40 39.12
N MET A 295 -52.37 -77.72 38.41
CA MET A 295 -50.92 -77.88 38.52
C MET A 295 -50.26 -76.50 38.42
N ASN A 296 -49.18 -76.31 39.19
CA ASN A 296 -48.27 -75.19 39.01
C ASN A 296 -47.00 -75.64 38.30
N ILE A 297 -46.54 -74.86 37.33
CA ILE A 297 -45.24 -75.05 36.68
C ILE A 297 -44.34 -73.90 37.08
N THR A 298 -43.19 -74.21 37.67
CA THR A 298 -42.16 -73.22 37.98
C THR A 298 -41.42 -72.82 36.71
N ILE A 299 -41.32 -71.51 36.47
CA ILE A 299 -40.55 -70.87 35.41
C ILE A 299 -39.54 -69.89 36.00
N SER A 300 -38.55 -69.47 35.21
CA SER A 300 -37.69 -68.34 35.58
C SER A 300 -38.52 -67.06 35.65
N SER A 301 -38.12 -66.13 36.53
CA SER A 301 -38.86 -64.89 36.76
C SER A 301 -39.09 -64.09 35.47
N VAL A 302 -40.34 -63.71 35.20
CA VAL A 302 -40.77 -62.81 34.12
C VAL A 302 -41.55 -61.62 34.67
N ASN A 303 -41.62 -60.52 33.92
CA ASN A 303 -42.61 -59.47 34.18
C ASN A 303 -43.98 -59.92 33.67
N VAL A 304 -44.94 -60.13 34.58
CA VAL A 304 -46.28 -60.65 34.29
C VAL A 304 -47.04 -59.76 33.30
N ASP A 305 -46.89 -58.43 33.40
CA ASP A 305 -47.58 -57.44 32.54
C ASP A 305 -46.98 -57.34 31.14
N ASN A 306 -45.77 -57.87 30.94
CA ASN A 306 -45.11 -57.89 29.63
C ASN A 306 -45.03 -59.31 29.04
N SER A 307 -45.73 -60.28 29.63
CA SER A 307 -45.59 -61.69 29.24
C SER A 307 -46.91 -62.32 28.85
N ILE A 308 -46.87 -63.28 27.94
CA ILE A 308 -47.99 -64.16 27.61
C ILE A 308 -47.61 -65.61 27.76
N VAL A 309 -48.61 -66.46 28.03
CA VAL A 309 -48.48 -67.91 28.10
C VAL A 309 -49.23 -68.53 26.96
N LYS A 310 -48.57 -69.47 26.30
CA LYS A 310 -49.17 -70.37 25.34
C LYS A 310 -49.00 -71.78 25.84
N ILE A 311 -50.05 -72.58 25.69
CA ILE A 311 -49.98 -74.02 25.93
C ILE A 311 -50.51 -74.76 24.72
N TYR A 312 -49.88 -75.88 24.47
CA TYR A 312 -50.24 -76.76 23.36
C TYR A 312 -50.38 -78.16 23.93
N PRO A 313 -51.60 -78.72 23.97
CA PRO A 313 -51.77 -80.09 24.42
C PRO A 313 -51.09 -81.04 23.41
N ILE A 314 -50.46 -82.08 23.93
CA ILE A 314 -49.84 -83.16 23.15
C ILE A 314 -50.76 -84.37 23.33
N GLY A 315 -51.12 -85.05 22.24
CA GLY A 315 -52.10 -86.14 22.27
C GLY A 315 -51.75 -87.26 23.25
N ASP A 316 -52.78 -87.98 23.71
CA ASP A 316 -52.62 -89.05 24.69
C ASP A 316 -51.74 -90.20 24.15
N TYR A 317 -50.94 -90.79 25.03
CA TYR A 317 -49.98 -91.85 24.71
C TYR A 317 -50.67 -93.18 24.32
N TYR A 318 -51.99 -93.28 24.48
CA TYR A 318 -52.77 -94.52 24.36
C TYR A 318 -53.66 -94.66 23.10
N ASN A 319 -53.37 -93.92 22.02
CA ASN A 319 -53.92 -94.14 20.66
C ASN A 319 -55.45 -93.99 20.46
N ASP A 320 -56.19 -93.35 21.37
CA ASP A 320 -57.61 -93.00 21.12
C ASP A 320 -57.76 -91.65 20.37
N GLY A 321 -56.65 -90.95 20.13
CA GLY A 321 -56.62 -89.64 19.48
C GLY A 321 -57.10 -88.50 20.38
N THR A 322 -57.43 -88.76 21.64
CA THR A 322 -57.99 -87.77 22.55
C THR A 322 -56.93 -86.79 23.02
N ILE A 323 -57.28 -85.51 22.96
CA ILE A 323 -56.44 -84.41 23.42
C ILE A 323 -57.26 -83.65 24.46
N PHE A 324 -56.68 -83.33 25.61
CA PHE A 324 -57.40 -82.70 26.71
C PHE A 324 -57.15 -81.20 26.79
N ALA A 325 -58.22 -80.41 26.67
CA ALA A 325 -58.16 -78.95 26.74
C ALA A 325 -57.81 -78.47 28.17
N LYS A 326 -56.87 -77.52 28.28
CA LYS A 326 -56.43 -76.92 29.55
C LYS A 326 -56.40 -75.40 29.44
N THR A 327 -56.67 -74.71 30.53
CA THR A 327 -56.39 -73.27 30.67
C THR A 327 -55.04 -73.08 31.32
N ALA A 328 -54.27 -72.11 30.83
CA ALA A 328 -53.00 -71.68 31.40
C ALA A 328 -52.97 -70.17 31.58
N ILE A 329 -52.54 -69.71 32.74
CA ILE A 329 -52.30 -68.30 33.04
C ILE A 329 -51.01 -68.16 33.86
N LEU A 330 -50.35 -67.01 33.75
CA LEU A 330 -49.35 -66.62 34.76
C LEU A 330 -50.08 -66.34 36.06
N LYS A 331 -49.78 -67.13 37.08
CA LYS A 331 -50.25 -66.89 38.44
C LYS A 331 -49.46 -65.78 39.11
N ASP A 332 -48.15 -65.80 38.89
CA ASP A 332 -47.19 -64.83 39.37
C ASP A 332 -45.96 -64.82 38.44
N SER A 333 -44.93 -64.05 38.80
CA SER A 333 -43.71 -63.90 37.98
C SER A 333 -42.93 -65.19 37.74
N THR A 334 -43.16 -66.24 38.53
CA THR A 334 -42.39 -67.49 38.50
C THR A 334 -43.24 -68.73 38.28
N THR A 335 -44.55 -68.57 38.11
CA THR A 335 -45.48 -69.71 38.12
C THR A 335 -46.53 -69.60 37.03
N ILE A 336 -46.66 -70.66 36.22
CA ILE A 336 -47.83 -70.88 35.37
C ILE A 336 -48.80 -71.77 36.14
N GLU A 337 -50.05 -71.33 36.29
CA GLU A 337 -51.14 -72.19 36.78
C GLU A 337 -51.85 -72.82 35.58
N ILE A 338 -51.93 -74.14 35.61
CA ILE A 338 -52.63 -74.96 34.63
C ILE A 338 -53.85 -75.57 35.30
N GLU A 339 -55.01 -75.47 34.67
CA GLU A 339 -56.24 -76.09 35.15
C GLU A 339 -56.98 -76.83 34.04
N SER A 340 -57.46 -78.04 34.35
CA SER A 340 -58.34 -78.87 33.52
C SER A 340 -59.65 -79.18 34.26
N TYR A 341 -60.63 -79.76 33.56
CA TYR A 341 -61.92 -80.12 34.18
C TYR A 341 -61.83 -81.33 35.13
N SER A 342 -61.29 -82.44 34.63
CA SER A 342 -61.38 -83.75 35.28
C SER A 342 -60.16 -84.07 36.14
N SER A 343 -60.39 -84.65 37.32
CA SER A 343 -59.41 -85.37 38.14
C SER A 343 -59.49 -86.89 37.94
N TYR A 344 -60.30 -87.34 36.96
CA TYR A 344 -60.91 -88.68 36.94
C TYR A 344 -60.40 -89.60 35.82
N TYR A 345 -59.16 -89.40 35.37
CA TYR A 345 -58.52 -90.30 34.40
C TYR A 345 -57.24 -90.88 34.98
N SER A 346 -57.02 -92.17 34.73
CA SER A 346 -55.84 -92.93 35.14
C SER A 346 -54.56 -92.56 34.36
N HIS A 347 -54.64 -91.64 33.41
CA HIS A 347 -53.55 -91.30 32.47
C HIS A 347 -53.09 -89.84 32.65
N PRO A 348 -51.77 -89.58 32.59
CA PRO A 348 -51.23 -88.21 32.65
C PRO A 348 -51.52 -87.47 31.34
N TYR A 349 -51.77 -86.17 31.46
CA TYR A 349 -51.98 -85.31 30.30
C TYR A 349 -50.70 -84.59 29.90
N ASP A 350 -50.27 -84.78 28.66
CA ASP A 350 -49.08 -84.15 28.10
C ASP A 350 -49.40 -82.78 27.49
N PHE A 351 -48.55 -81.80 27.74
CA PHE A 351 -48.61 -80.51 27.04
C PHE A 351 -47.24 -79.85 27.01
N THR A 352 -47.04 -78.98 26.03
CA THR A 352 -45.94 -78.00 26.05
C THR A 352 -46.46 -76.65 26.48
N TYR A 353 -45.58 -75.87 27.09
CA TYR A 353 -45.82 -74.48 27.42
C TYR A 353 -44.74 -73.60 26.79
N GLU A 354 -45.12 -72.38 26.47
CA GLU A 354 -44.24 -71.31 26.03
C GLU A 354 -44.62 -70.03 26.79
N VAL A 355 -43.66 -69.41 27.47
CA VAL A 355 -43.79 -68.09 28.08
C VAL A 355 -42.93 -67.12 27.31
N ILE A 356 -43.55 -66.13 26.67
CA ILE A 356 -42.84 -65.07 25.94
C ILE A 356 -42.90 -63.81 26.78
N GLU A 357 -41.76 -63.33 27.25
CA GLU A 357 -41.61 -62.03 27.91
C GLU A 357 -41.11 -61.00 26.90
N PHE A 358 -41.79 -59.88 26.78
CA PHE A 358 -41.37 -58.73 25.98
C PHE A 358 -40.62 -57.71 26.84
N LYS A 359 -39.71 -56.94 26.24
CA LYS A 359 -38.97 -55.89 26.98
C LYS A 359 -39.93 -54.84 27.56
N LYS A 360 -41.00 -54.54 26.83
CA LYS A 360 -42.03 -53.57 27.20
C LYS A 360 -43.31 -53.85 26.43
N ALA A 361 -44.43 -53.90 27.14
CA ALA A 361 -45.76 -53.78 26.59
C ALA A 361 -46.38 -52.47 27.10
N LYS A 362 -47.34 -51.94 26.34
CA LYS A 362 -48.14 -50.77 26.73
C LYS A 362 -49.18 -51.15 27.77
N SER A 363 -49.84 -52.29 27.58
CA SER A 363 -50.82 -52.83 28.52
C SER A 363 -50.98 -54.34 28.35
N LYS A 364 -51.34 -55.03 29.43
CA LYS A 364 -51.82 -56.42 29.41
C LYS A 364 -53.19 -56.49 30.04
N GLN A 365 -54.08 -57.24 29.40
CA GLN A 365 -55.38 -57.58 29.95
C GLN A 365 -55.56 -59.07 29.86
N SER A 366 -56.09 -59.69 30.91
CA SER A 366 -56.33 -61.13 30.94
C SER A 366 -57.56 -61.47 31.75
N GLY A 367 -58.09 -62.67 31.54
CA GLY A 367 -59.23 -63.14 32.30
C GLY A 367 -59.61 -64.57 31.99
N LEU A 368 -60.59 -65.06 32.74
CA LEU A 368 -61.24 -66.35 32.52
C LEU A 368 -62.72 -66.08 32.22
N LEU A 369 -63.22 -66.66 31.13
CA LEU A 369 -64.58 -66.45 30.67
C LEU A 369 -65.26 -67.79 30.39
N GLU A 370 -66.52 -67.94 30.80
CA GLU A 370 -67.35 -69.07 30.37
C GLU A 370 -67.81 -68.85 28.92
N LEU A 371 -67.55 -69.84 28.06
CA LEU A 371 -67.91 -69.88 26.66
C LEU A 371 -68.95 -70.98 26.45
N ASN A 372 -70.10 -70.64 25.88
CA ASN A 372 -71.07 -71.61 25.40
C ASN A 372 -70.98 -71.70 23.87
N ILE A 373 -71.67 -70.80 23.14
CA ILE A 373 -71.56 -70.67 21.68
C ILE A 373 -70.61 -69.51 21.30
N ALA A 374 -70.77 -68.39 22.01
CA ALA A 374 -69.91 -67.22 21.89
C ALA A 374 -69.83 -66.52 23.24
N ALA A 375 -68.71 -65.86 23.50
CA ALA A 375 -68.52 -65.10 24.72
C ALA A 375 -67.67 -63.86 24.45
N ILE A 376 -67.95 -62.78 25.17
CA ILE A 376 -67.26 -61.49 25.02
C ILE A 376 -66.54 -61.17 26.31
N ALA A 377 -65.21 -61.07 26.24
CA ALA A 377 -64.40 -60.52 27.31
C ALA A 377 -64.40 -58.99 27.21
N PRO A 378 -64.75 -58.27 28.31
CA PRO A 378 -64.65 -56.82 28.35
C PRO A 378 -63.16 -56.42 28.34
N LEU A 379 -62.79 -55.47 27.48
CA LEU A 379 -61.46 -54.89 27.46
C LEU A 379 -61.53 -53.39 27.79
N SER A 380 -60.56 -52.91 28.56
CA SER A 380 -60.15 -51.51 28.48
C SER A 380 -59.62 -51.22 27.08
N ARG A 381 -59.82 -50.00 26.59
CA ARG A 381 -59.56 -49.65 25.19
C ARG A 381 -58.11 -49.96 24.75
N VAL A 382 -57.93 -50.78 23.72
CA VAL A 382 -56.66 -51.15 23.07
C VAL A 382 -56.64 -50.78 21.58
N ASN A 383 -55.47 -50.77 20.95
CA ASN A 383 -55.32 -50.74 19.49
C ASN A 383 -55.20 -52.16 18.92
N PRO A 384 -56.22 -52.70 18.22
CA PRO A 384 -56.21 -54.08 17.72
C PRO A 384 -55.05 -54.40 16.77
N ALA A 385 -54.55 -53.40 16.02
CA ALA A 385 -53.44 -53.57 15.10
C ALA A 385 -52.07 -53.72 15.79
N LYS A 386 -52.01 -53.43 17.10
CA LYS A 386 -50.79 -53.51 17.92
C LYS A 386 -50.93 -54.50 19.07
N CYS A 387 -51.89 -55.41 18.98
CA CYS A 387 -52.14 -56.40 20.03
C CYS A 387 -51.68 -57.80 19.61
N LEU A 388 -51.14 -58.53 20.57
CA LEU A 388 -50.98 -59.97 20.50
C LEU A 388 -52.01 -60.61 21.42
N VAL A 389 -52.80 -61.53 20.88
CA VAL A 389 -53.79 -62.30 21.66
C VAL A 389 -53.25 -63.71 21.88
N SER A 390 -53.29 -64.15 23.14
CA SER A 390 -53.08 -65.54 23.54
C SER A 390 -54.31 -66.04 24.26
N PHE A 391 -54.67 -67.31 24.06
CA PHE A 391 -55.73 -67.93 24.82
C PHE A 391 -55.53 -69.43 24.93
N SER A 392 -56.18 -70.01 25.92
CA SER A 392 -56.25 -71.45 26.16
C SER A 392 -57.62 -71.77 26.75
N ASN A 393 -58.12 -72.99 26.58
CA ASN A 393 -59.47 -73.34 26.99
C ASN A 393 -59.53 -74.70 27.69
N ARG A 394 -60.56 -74.91 28.50
CA ARG A 394 -60.90 -76.20 29.10
C ARG A 394 -62.40 -76.45 29.07
N ALA A 395 -62.81 -77.72 29.07
CA ALA A 395 -64.22 -78.10 29.15
C ALA A 395 -64.84 -77.84 30.53
N SER A 396 -66.18 -77.88 30.62
CA SER A 396 -66.93 -77.87 31.88
C SER A 396 -67.46 -79.25 32.30
N SER A 397 -67.18 -80.31 31.54
CA SER A 397 -67.58 -81.69 31.85
C SER A 397 -66.57 -82.73 31.32
N SER A 398 -66.56 -83.94 31.91
CA SER A 398 -65.62 -85.01 31.55
C SER A 398 -65.99 -85.69 30.23
N SER A 399 -67.26 -85.68 29.87
CA SER A 399 -67.80 -86.22 28.61
C SER A 399 -67.34 -85.46 27.36
N ASN A 400 -66.79 -84.25 27.50
CA ASN A 400 -66.51 -83.33 26.39
C ASN A 400 -65.09 -82.77 26.44
N ASN A 401 -64.18 -83.54 27.04
CA ASN A 401 -62.81 -83.12 27.28
C ASN A 401 -61.89 -83.41 26.05
N TYR A 402 -62.48 -83.69 24.88
CA TYR A 402 -61.81 -84.01 23.62
C TYR A 402 -61.57 -82.73 22.81
N SER A 403 -60.31 -82.42 22.47
CA SER A 403 -59.95 -81.18 21.75
C SER A 403 -60.17 -81.24 20.23
N ILE A 404 -60.60 -82.39 19.69
CA ILE A 404 -60.62 -82.62 18.24
C ILE A 404 -61.81 -81.93 17.55
N ASP A 405 -62.82 -81.49 18.31
CA ASP A 405 -63.98 -80.76 17.78
C ASP A 405 -63.85 -79.22 17.85
N PHE A 406 -62.67 -78.67 18.20
CA PHE A 406 -62.54 -77.28 18.63
C PHE A 406 -61.84 -76.35 17.62
N PHE A 407 -62.61 -75.48 16.96
CA PHE A 407 -62.11 -74.25 16.33
C PHE A 407 -62.62 -73.04 17.14
N ILE A 408 -61.86 -72.60 18.15
CA ILE A 408 -62.12 -71.29 18.77
C ILE A 408 -61.45 -70.21 17.92
N GLY A 409 -62.27 -69.45 17.22
CA GLY A 409 -61.84 -68.19 16.60
C GLY A 409 -62.02 -67.04 17.58
N PHE A 410 -61.24 -65.97 17.40
CA PHE A 410 -61.47 -64.72 18.10
C PHE A 410 -61.59 -63.55 17.13
N THR A 411 -62.36 -62.55 17.53
CA THR A 411 -62.33 -61.22 16.91
C THR A 411 -61.97 -60.20 17.97
N LEU A 412 -60.90 -59.44 17.73
CA LEU A 412 -60.45 -58.37 18.60
C LEU A 412 -60.92 -57.02 18.03
N SER A 413 -61.60 -56.23 18.87
CA SER A 413 -61.91 -54.83 18.62
C SER A 413 -61.23 -53.96 19.68
N ALA A 414 -61.39 -52.64 19.59
CA ALA A 414 -60.77 -51.72 20.54
C ALA A 414 -61.22 -51.97 21.99
N GLU A 415 -62.42 -52.49 22.24
CA GLU A 415 -63.00 -52.59 23.60
C GLU A 415 -63.56 -53.99 23.91
N SER A 416 -63.42 -54.94 22.99
CA SER A 416 -63.90 -56.31 23.22
C SER A 416 -63.06 -57.35 22.50
N LEU A 417 -62.85 -58.48 23.20
CA LEU A 417 -62.33 -59.71 22.64
C LEU A 417 -63.47 -60.73 22.64
N ARG A 418 -63.95 -61.10 21.45
CA ARG A 418 -65.03 -62.07 21.30
C ARG A 418 -64.47 -63.41 20.85
N PHE A 419 -64.84 -64.47 21.56
CA PHE A 419 -64.57 -65.84 21.20
C PHE A 419 -65.81 -66.48 20.58
N HIS A 420 -65.59 -67.32 19.57
CA HIS A 420 -66.65 -68.10 18.91
C HIS A 420 -66.23 -69.56 18.93
N ASP A 421 -67.12 -70.44 19.40
CA ASP A 421 -66.93 -71.88 19.31
C ASP A 421 -67.54 -72.39 18.00
N GLY A 422 -66.72 -72.99 17.13
CA GLY A 422 -67.17 -73.66 15.91
C GLY A 422 -67.68 -75.09 16.13
N SER A 423 -67.57 -75.63 17.34
CA SER A 423 -68.01 -76.98 17.69
C SER A 423 -69.53 -77.05 17.86
N LYS A 424 -70.15 -78.20 17.56
CA LYS A 424 -71.57 -78.48 17.89
C LYS A 424 -71.73 -79.04 19.32
N SER A 425 -70.77 -78.79 20.21
CA SER A 425 -70.80 -79.33 21.56
C SER A 425 -71.88 -78.63 22.40
N GLU A 426 -72.77 -79.38 23.05
CA GLU A 426 -73.79 -78.84 23.97
C GLU A 426 -73.19 -78.41 25.34
N SER A 427 -71.86 -78.24 25.43
CA SER A 427 -71.13 -78.15 26.70
C SER A 427 -70.46 -76.80 26.88
N LYS A 428 -70.55 -76.28 28.11
CA LYS A 428 -69.85 -75.05 28.49
C LYS A 428 -68.33 -75.27 28.48
N GLN A 429 -67.60 -74.24 28.11
CA GLN A 429 -66.14 -74.17 28.09
C GLN A 429 -65.70 -73.00 28.96
N TYR A 430 -64.43 -72.99 29.35
CA TYR A 430 -63.79 -71.85 29.98
C TYR A 430 -62.57 -71.46 29.15
N VAL A 431 -62.48 -70.18 28.76
CA VAL A 431 -61.37 -69.62 28.00
C VAL A 431 -60.56 -68.70 28.91
N ALA A 432 -59.31 -69.05 29.15
CA ALA A 432 -58.32 -68.16 29.70
C ALA A 432 -57.71 -67.36 28.54
N TRP A 433 -57.76 -66.04 28.62
CA TRP A 433 -57.32 -65.16 27.55
C TRP A 433 -56.36 -64.09 28.05
N GLU A 434 -55.48 -63.64 27.18
CA GLU A 434 -54.50 -62.59 27.40
C GLU A 434 -54.41 -61.71 26.12
N VAL A 435 -54.49 -60.39 26.29
CA VAL A 435 -54.28 -59.39 25.25
C VAL A 435 -53.13 -58.51 25.68
N LEU A 436 -52.06 -58.50 24.89
CA LEU A 436 -50.87 -57.69 25.13
C LEU A 436 -50.76 -56.61 24.04
N GLU A 437 -50.84 -55.33 24.41
CA GLU A 437 -50.76 -54.19 23.49
C GLU A 437 -49.33 -53.61 23.47
N PHE A 438 -48.86 -53.19 22.29
CA PHE A 438 -47.57 -52.51 22.10
C PHE A 438 -47.75 -51.05 21.63
N ASP A 439 -46.72 -50.23 21.85
CA ASP A 439 -46.71 -48.78 21.55
C ASP A 439 -46.82 -48.43 20.06
#